data_AF-A0A931MHG3-F1
#
_entry.id   AF-A0A931MHG3-F1
#
_cell.length_a   1.000
_cell.length_b   1.000
_cell.length_c   1.000
_cell.angle_alpha   90.00
_cell.angle_beta   90.00
_cell.angle_gamma   90.00
#
_symmetry.space_group_name_H-M   'P 1'
#
loop_
_entity.id
_entity.type
_entity.pdbx_description
1 polymer ?
#
loop_
_entity_poly.entity_id
_entity_poly.type
_entity_poly.pdbx_seq_one_letter_code
_entity_poly.pdbx_strand_id
1 'polypeptide(L)'
;MDEWRGLLDHPAVQAAAIPFLVSLAVAAPMRRARFLALGIVVAFVAAVGLTVGYSFEPLTATRKLILAGAATAIAIAGLSRTHGNGGLAVRCAISAAAAAAALWMLWRVLQQEEVPGAYWKGLAAAAYVAALVGSSLSVEGDPARTAAMSMVQGLSAGGLALLGASALLAQFGIAIGAGAGAVLLAVLLRRQQGAVGAGFSLPSSAIAAMVGLLIVFTGSLPWVALLPTLLIPWAALMIRAERFAPWPRAVLTVLACAVPMIAALALAWYVGAPPA
;
A
#
# COMPACT_ATOMS: atom_id res chain seq x y z
N MET A 1 22.75 12.62 -25.00
CA MET A 1 21.31 12.32 -24.78
C MET A 1 21.09 10.90 -24.26
N ASP A 2 22.00 9.97 -24.54
CA ASP A 2 21.85 8.56 -24.15
C ASP A 2 22.03 8.30 -22.64
N GLU A 3 22.86 9.09 -21.95
CA GLU A 3 22.99 9.01 -20.47
C GLU A 3 21.69 9.32 -19.74
N TRP A 4 20.92 10.30 -20.21
CA TRP A 4 19.62 10.65 -19.62
C TRP A 4 18.56 9.56 -19.84
N ARG A 5 18.62 8.87 -20.99
CA ARG A 5 17.74 7.72 -21.26
C ARG A 5 18.08 6.57 -20.33
N GLY A 6 19.37 6.24 -20.19
CA GLY A 6 19.84 5.20 -19.27
C GLY A 6 19.43 5.44 -17.81
N LEU A 7 19.41 6.70 -17.36
CA LEU A 7 18.96 7.05 -16.01
C LEU A 7 17.43 6.84 -15.83
N LEU A 8 16.63 7.19 -16.85
CA LEU A 8 15.17 7.01 -16.82
C LEU A 8 14.75 5.55 -16.90
N ASP A 9 15.56 4.70 -17.52
CA ASP A 9 15.33 3.26 -17.62
C ASP A 9 15.76 2.51 -16.34
N HIS A 10 16.41 3.19 -15.39
CA HIS A 10 16.86 2.57 -14.15
C HIS A 10 15.65 2.23 -13.25
N PRO A 11 15.47 0.97 -12.82
CA PRO A 11 14.28 0.52 -12.11
C PRO A 11 14.06 1.25 -10.78
N ALA A 12 15.13 1.63 -10.07
CA ALA A 12 15.02 2.43 -8.86
C ALA A 12 14.48 3.86 -9.13
N VAL A 13 14.77 4.43 -10.30
CA VAL A 13 14.27 5.75 -10.69
C VAL A 13 12.78 5.66 -11.01
N GLN A 14 12.38 4.62 -11.76
CA GLN A 14 10.98 4.39 -12.13
C GLN A 14 10.09 4.00 -10.94
N ALA A 15 10.64 3.22 -10.01
CA ALA A 15 9.89 2.72 -8.86
C ALA A 15 9.89 3.65 -7.66
N ALA A 16 10.94 4.45 -7.46
CA ALA A 16 11.05 5.29 -6.26
C ALA A 16 11.16 6.77 -6.58
N ALA A 17 12.18 7.18 -7.34
CA ALA A 17 12.49 8.61 -7.51
C ALA A 17 11.37 9.36 -8.24
N ILE A 18 10.89 8.88 -9.39
CA ILE A 18 9.82 9.53 -10.14
C ILE A 18 8.49 9.50 -9.35
N PRO A 19 8.03 8.36 -8.81
CA PRO A 19 6.83 8.32 -7.99
C PRO A 19 6.89 9.26 -6.77
N PHE A 20 8.04 9.35 -6.10
CA PHE A 20 8.26 10.29 -5.01
C PHE A 20 8.09 11.74 -5.46
N LEU A 21 8.77 12.15 -6.54
CA LEU A 21 8.72 13.52 -7.06
C LEU A 21 7.32 13.89 -7.54
N VAL A 22 6.66 13.00 -8.27
CA VAL A 22 5.30 13.20 -8.76
C VAL A 22 4.32 13.33 -7.60
N SER A 23 4.43 12.45 -6.60
CA SER A 23 3.60 12.52 -5.39
C SER A 23 3.82 13.82 -4.63
N LEU A 24 5.09 14.24 -4.48
CA LEU A 24 5.44 15.48 -3.82
C LEU A 24 4.86 16.67 -4.59
N ALA A 25 4.97 16.70 -5.91
CA ALA A 25 4.40 17.76 -6.74
C ALA A 25 2.87 17.87 -6.61
N VAL A 26 2.17 16.74 -6.41
CA VAL A 26 0.71 16.72 -6.20
C VAL A 26 0.32 17.06 -4.76
N ALA A 27 1.03 16.51 -3.77
CA ALA A 27 0.72 16.69 -2.35
C ALA A 27 1.17 18.07 -1.82
N ALA A 28 2.30 18.58 -2.31
CA ALA A 28 2.89 19.84 -1.89
C ALA A 28 2.03 21.08 -2.13
N PRO A 29 1.11 21.19 -3.11
CA PRO A 29 0.17 22.31 -3.20
C PRO A 29 -1.10 22.09 -2.38
N MET A 30 -1.50 20.84 -2.12
CA MET A 30 -2.79 20.51 -1.49
C MET A 30 -2.92 21.04 -0.07
N ARG A 31 -3.67 22.14 0.11
CA ARG A 31 -3.87 22.78 1.43
C ARG A 31 -4.74 21.94 2.36
N ARG A 32 -5.62 21.09 1.83
CA ARG A 32 -6.53 20.25 2.62
C ARG A 32 -5.98 18.83 2.75
N ALA A 33 -5.81 18.39 4.00
CA ALA A 33 -5.31 17.05 4.33
C ALA A 33 -6.12 15.91 3.69
N ARG A 34 -7.42 16.14 3.40
CA ARG A 34 -8.34 15.15 2.81
C ARG A 34 -7.95 14.65 1.41
N PHE A 35 -7.15 15.39 0.66
CA PHE A 35 -6.76 15.01 -0.70
C PHE A 35 -5.33 14.51 -0.81
N LEU A 36 -4.55 14.57 0.27
CA LEU A 36 -3.14 14.20 0.27
C LEU A 36 -2.92 12.74 -0.18
N ALA A 37 -3.87 11.85 0.08
CA ALA A 37 -3.82 10.47 -0.38
C ALA A 37 -3.87 10.29 -1.90
N LEU A 38 -4.36 11.29 -2.65
CA LEU A 38 -4.24 11.30 -4.11
C LEU A 38 -2.78 11.30 -4.54
N GLY A 39 -1.88 11.90 -3.76
CA GLY A 39 -0.44 11.83 -4.01
C GLY A 39 0.08 10.38 -4.06
N ILE A 40 -0.45 9.48 -3.23
CA ILE A 40 -0.09 8.06 -3.24
C ILE A 40 -0.62 7.37 -4.51
N VAL A 41 -1.85 7.67 -4.90
CA VAL A 41 -2.44 7.11 -6.13
C VAL A 41 -1.69 7.57 -7.36
N VAL A 42 -1.36 8.86 -7.46
CA VAL A 42 -0.63 9.40 -8.62
C VAL A 42 0.79 8.81 -8.69
N ALA A 43 1.48 8.61 -7.56
CA ALA A 43 2.75 7.87 -7.53
C ALA A 43 2.62 6.47 -8.12
N PHE A 44 1.60 5.72 -7.70
CA PHE A 44 1.34 4.38 -8.20
C PHE A 44 1.02 4.39 -9.71
N VAL A 45 0.17 5.30 -10.17
CA VAL A 45 -0.17 5.45 -11.59
C VAL A 45 1.06 5.83 -12.43
N ALA A 46 1.92 6.72 -11.92
CA ALA A 46 3.17 7.08 -12.57
C ALA A 46 4.08 5.84 -12.73
N ALA A 47 4.25 5.05 -11.67
CA ALA A 47 5.02 3.80 -11.75
C ALA A 47 4.43 2.83 -12.77
N VAL A 48 3.11 2.65 -12.81
CA VAL A 48 2.42 1.82 -13.82
C VAL A 48 2.71 2.30 -15.24
N GLY A 49 2.61 3.61 -15.49
CA GLY A 49 2.90 4.20 -16.79
C GLY A 49 4.33 3.99 -17.25
N LEU A 50 5.29 4.01 -16.31
CA LEU A 50 6.71 3.82 -16.58
C LEU A 50 7.11 2.35 -16.77
N THR A 51 6.42 1.41 -16.10
CA THR A 51 6.86 0.00 -16.07
C THR A 51 6.07 -0.90 -17.00
N VAL A 52 4.74 -0.79 -17.03
CA VAL A 52 3.86 -1.70 -17.80
C VAL A 52 3.05 -0.98 -18.88
N GLY A 53 3.03 0.35 -18.85
CA GLY A 53 2.18 1.17 -19.72
C GLY A 53 0.68 0.98 -19.49
N TYR A 54 -0.14 1.64 -20.30
CA TYR A 54 -1.61 1.73 -20.15
C TYR A 54 -2.39 0.85 -21.13
N SER A 55 -1.94 -0.37 -21.39
CA SER A 55 -2.75 -1.36 -22.13
C SER A 55 -3.54 -2.23 -21.16
N PHE A 56 -4.85 -2.37 -21.39
CA PHE A 56 -5.74 -3.12 -20.48
C PHE A 56 -6.11 -4.52 -20.99
N GLU A 57 -5.63 -4.90 -22.17
CA GLU A 57 -5.95 -6.17 -22.79
C GLU A 57 -4.66 -7.01 -22.96
N PRO A 58 -4.61 -8.26 -22.44
CA PRO A 58 -5.65 -8.96 -21.67
C PRO A 58 -5.76 -8.53 -20.19
N LEU A 59 -6.94 -8.76 -19.58
CA LEU A 59 -7.26 -8.37 -18.20
C LEU A 59 -6.64 -9.32 -17.14
N THR A 60 -5.31 -9.27 -17.02
CA THR A 60 -4.54 -10.09 -16.07
C THR A 60 -4.77 -9.68 -14.61
N ALA A 61 -4.37 -10.53 -13.65
CA ALA A 61 -4.44 -10.21 -12.22
C ALA A 61 -3.70 -8.90 -11.87
N THR A 62 -2.54 -8.67 -12.47
CA THR A 62 -1.79 -7.41 -12.34
C THR A 62 -2.58 -6.21 -12.87
N ARG A 63 -3.26 -6.33 -14.02
CA ARG A 63 -4.12 -5.24 -14.54
C ARG A 63 -5.33 -4.99 -13.62
N LYS A 64 -5.92 -6.04 -13.04
CA LYS A 64 -6.99 -5.90 -12.03
C LYS A 64 -6.51 -5.20 -10.76
N LEU A 65 -5.29 -5.48 -10.30
CA LEU A 65 -4.64 -4.76 -9.20
C LEU A 65 -4.51 -3.27 -9.54
N ILE A 66 -4.04 -2.94 -10.75
CA ILE A 66 -3.91 -1.54 -11.19
C ILE A 66 -5.27 -0.83 -11.18
N LEU A 67 -6.32 -1.48 -11.70
CA LEU A 67 -7.67 -0.94 -11.70
C LEU A 67 -8.21 -0.75 -10.27
N ALA A 68 -8.00 -1.72 -9.39
CA ALA A 68 -8.40 -1.61 -7.98
C ALA A 68 -7.65 -0.47 -7.27
N GLY A 69 -6.35 -0.34 -7.52
CA GLY A 69 -5.53 0.76 -7.03
C GLY A 69 -6.02 2.12 -7.51
N ALA A 70 -6.32 2.26 -8.81
CA ALA A 70 -6.89 3.49 -9.36
C ALA A 70 -8.30 3.79 -8.80
N ALA A 71 -9.12 2.77 -8.58
CA ALA A 71 -10.46 2.92 -7.99
C ALA A 71 -10.41 3.51 -6.56
N THR A 72 -9.29 3.37 -5.85
CA THR A 72 -9.13 4.02 -4.53
C THR A 72 -9.17 5.55 -4.63
N ALA A 73 -8.76 6.18 -5.74
CA ALA A 73 -8.94 7.63 -5.93
C ALA A 73 -10.41 8.03 -5.97
N ILE A 74 -11.27 7.21 -6.59
CA ILE A 74 -12.72 7.44 -6.64
C ILE A 74 -13.29 7.30 -5.22
N ALA A 75 -12.85 6.28 -4.47
CA ALA A 75 -13.24 6.09 -3.09
C ALA A 75 -12.84 7.28 -2.20
N ILE A 76 -11.59 7.77 -2.32
CA ILE A 76 -11.12 8.99 -1.63
C ILE A 76 -12.01 10.18 -1.98
N ALA A 77 -12.31 10.39 -3.27
CA ALA A 77 -13.16 11.50 -3.71
C ALA A 77 -14.57 11.40 -3.11
N GLY A 78 -15.17 10.20 -3.09
CA GLY A 78 -16.46 9.93 -2.47
C GLY A 78 -16.46 10.20 -0.96
N LEU A 79 -15.47 9.67 -0.24
CA LEU A 79 -15.30 9.84 1.20
C LEU A 79 -14.97 11.28 1.59
N SER A 80 -14.32 12.05 0.72
CA SER A 80 -14.02 13.46 0.99
C SER A 80 -15.26 14.37 1.08
N ARG A 81 -16.43 13.86 0.63
CA ARG A 81 -17.73 14.54 0.71
C ARG A 81 -18.44 14.31 2.05
N THR A 82 -18.10 13.24 2.79
CA THR A 82 -18.70 13.00 4.11
C THR A 82 -17.94 13.82 5.16
N HIS A 83 -18.68 14.64 5.94
CA HIS A 83 -18.11 15.39 7.06
C HIS A 83 -18.05 14.49 8.29
N GLY A 84 -16.98 13.70 8.42
CA GLY A 84 -16.70 12.88 9.59
C GLY A 84 -15.76 11.73 9.31
N ASN A 85 -15.08 11.24 10.35
CA ASN A 85 -14.39 9.95 10.29
C ASN A 85 -15.45 8.89 9.98
N GLY A 86 -15.45 8.36 8.75
CA GLY A 86 -16.45 7.39 8.29
C GLY A 86 -16.71 6.36 9.39
N GLY A 87 -17.96 6.29 9.85
CA GLY A 87 -18.34 5.45 10.99
C GLY A 87 -18.01 3.98 10.73
N LEU A 88 -18.19 3.14 11.74
CA LEU A 88 -17.87 1.70 11.64
C LEU A 88 -18.46 1.06 10.37
N ALA A 89 -19.70 1.41 10.01
CA ALA A 89 -20.36 0.94 8.79
C ALA A 89 -19.57 1.28 7.50
N VAL A 90 -19.06 2.51 7.38
CA VAL A 90 -18.27 2.94 6.21
C VAL A 90 -16.94 2.19 6.17
N ARG A 91 -16.27 2.02 7.31
CA ARG A 91 -15.02 1.26 7.39
C ARG A 91 -15.23 -0.20 7.01
N CYS A 92 -16.29 -0.84 7.53
CA CYS A 92 -16.67 -2.20 7.16
C CYS A 92 -16.96 -2.29 5.66
N ALA A 93 -17.74 -1.36 5.10
CA ALA A 93 -18.05 -1.34 3.68
C ALA A 93 -16.80 -1.22 2.80
N ILE A 94 -15.85 -0.33 3.16
CA ILE A 94 -14.58 -0.17 2.42
C ILE A 94 -13.74 -1.44 2.53
N SER A 95 -13.61 -2.02 3.73
CA SER A 95 -12.85 -3.25 3.93
C SER A 95 -13.43 -4.44 3.16
N ALA A 96 -14.76 -4.55 3.11
CA ALA A 96 -15.47 -5.56 2.35
C ALA A 96 -15.29 -5.35 0.84
N ALA A 97 -15.36 -4.10 0.37
CA ALA A 97 -15.12 -3.76 -1.03
C ALA A 97 -13.67 -4.09 -1.46
N ALA A 98 -12.70 -3.79 -0.61
CA ALA A 98 -11.29 -4.15 -0.85
C ALA A 98 -11.09 -5.67 -0.90
N ALA A 99 -11.72 -6.42 0.02
CA ALA A 99 -11.68 -7.88 0.03
C ALA A 99 -12.34 -8.48 -1.23
N ALA A 100 -13.51 -7.95 -1.64
CA ALA A 100 -14.17 -8.36 -2.87
C ALA A 100 -13.31 -8.07 -4.11
N ALA A 101 -12.63 -6.91 -4.16
CA ALA A 101 -11.71 -6.58 -5.23
C ALA A 101 -10.49 -7.52 -5.25
N ALA A 102 -9.99 -7.96 -4.09
CA ALA A 102 -8.91 -8.94 -4.01
C ALA A 102 -9.36 -10.33 -4.51
N LEU A 103 -10.57 -10.77 -4.17
CA LEU A 103 -11.16 -12.00 -4.72
C LEU A 103 -11.35 -11.92 -6.24
N TRP A 104 -11.84 -10.78 -6.74
CA TRP A 104 -11.96 -10.55 -8.18
C TRP A 104 -10.62 -10.58 -8.91
N MET A 105 -9.58 -10.01 -8.30
CA MET A 105 -8.20 -10.07 -8.78
C MET A 105 -7.70 -11.51 -8.89
N LEU A 106 -7.89 -12.30 -7.82
CA LEU A 106 -7.41 -13.68 -7.71
C LEU A 106 -8.31 -14.72 -8.36
N TRP A 107 -9.50 -14.34 -8.84
CA TRP A 107 -10.53 -15.26 -9.34
C TRP A 107 -9.99 -16.33 -10.29
N ARG A 108 -9.19 -15.93 -11.29
CA ARG A 108 -8.62 -16.86 -12.27
C ARG A 108 -7.59 -17.81 -11.66
N VAL A 109 -6.84 -17.35 -10.67
CA VAL A 109 -5.84 -18.18 -9.96
C VAL A 109 -6.55 -19.19 -9.07
N LEU A 110 -7.61 -18.77 -8.36
CA LEU A 110 -8.42 -19.68 -7.52
C LEU A 110 -9.15 -20.75 -8.34
N GLN A 111 -9.53 -20.46 -9.60
CA GLN A 111 -10.12 -21.44 -10.52
C GLN A 111 -9.15 -22.54 -10.96
N GLN A 112 -7.84 -22.33 -10.83
CA GLN A 112 -6.81 -23.29 -11.24
C GLN A 112 -6.43 -24.26 -10.10
N GLU A 113 -6.89 -23.99 -8.88
CA GLU A 113 -6.61 -24.78 -7.68
C GLU A 113 -7.66 -25.88 -7.48
N GLU A 114 -7.27 -26.97 -6.82
CA GLU A 114 -8.21 -28.04 -6.46
C GLU A 114 -9.32 -27.52 -5.54
N VAL A 115 -10.56 -27.96 -5.81
CA VAL A 115 -11.81 -27.40 -5.26
C VAL A 115 -11.82 -27.23 -3.73
N PRO A 116 -11.32 -28.18 -2.90
CA PRO A 116 -11.31 -27.99 -1.45
C PRO A 116 -10.33 -26.89 -0.98
N GLY A 117 -9.18 -26.77 -1.65
CA GLY A 117 -8.12 -25.82 -1.29
C GLY A 117 -8.44 -24.38 -1.72
N ALA A 118 -9.15 -24.22 -2.83
CA ALA A 118 -9.49 -22.91 -3.39
C ALA A 118 -10.34 -22.06 -2.43
N TYR A 119 -11.31 -22.66 -1.74
CA TYR A 119 -12.19 -21.93 -0.82
C TYR A 119 -11.44 -21.37 0.39
N TRP A 120 -10.58 -22.17 1.01
CA TRP A 120 -9.82 -21.72 2.19
C TRP A 120 -8.79 -20.65 1.83
N LYS A 121 -8.08 -20.83 0.71
CA LYS A 121 -7.14 -19.84 0.17
C LYS A 121 -7.85 -18.52 -0.16
N GLY A 122 -9.02 -18.58 -0.81
CA GLY A 122 -9.83 -17.41 -1.10
C GLY A 122 -10.33 -16.70 0.17
N LEU A 123 -10.85 -17.46 1.15
CA LEU A 123 -11.31 -16.91 2.42
C LEU A 123 -10.17 -16.24 3.19
N ALA A 124 -9.00 -16.89 3.27
CA ALA A 124 -7.81 -16.34 3.91
C ALA A 124 -7.35 -15.04 3.22
N ALA A 125 -7.38 -14.99 1.89
CA ALA A 125 -7.05 -13.80 1.12
C ALA A 125 -8.00 -12.63 1.40
N ALA A 126 -9.31 -12.89 1.38
CA ALA A 126 -10.33 -11.89 1.71
C ALA A 126 -10.19 -11.39 3.15
N ALA A 127 -10.00 -12.29 4.10
CA ALA A 127 -9.81 -11.96 5.51
C ALA A 127 -8.55 -11.11 5.75
N TYR A 128 -7.44 -11.47 5.10
CA TYR A 128 -6.19 -10.70 5.17
C TYR A 128 -6.37 -9.27 4.65
N VAL A 129 -6.97 -9.08 3.47
CA VAL A 129 -7.21 -7.73 2.91
C VAL A 129 -8.15 -6.93 3.80
N ALA A 130 -9.27 -7.53 4.24
CA ALA A 130 -10.23 -6.86 5.10
C ALA A 130 -9.58 -6.43 6.42
N ALA A 131 -8.76 -7.30 7.03
CA ALA A 131 -8.06 -7.01 8.27
C ALA A 131 -7.01 -5.89 8.08
N LEU A 132 -6.19 -5.95 7.02
CA LEU A 132 -5.16 -4.93 6.78
C LEU A 132 -5.79 -3.57 6.48
N VAL A 133 -6.77 -3.51 5.58
CA VAL A 133 -7.46 -2.27 5.22
C VAL A 133 -8.26 -1.72 6.41
N GLY A 134 -9.04 -2.57 7.08
CA GLY A 134 -9.86 -2.16 8.24
C GLY A 134 -9.03 -1.63 9.41
N SER A 135 -7.90 -2.29 9.71
CA SER A 135 -6.98 -1.81 10.75
C SER A 135 -6.24 -0.53 10.34
N SER A 136 -5.85 -0.38 9.06
CA SER A 136 -5.27 0.88 8.53
C SER A 136 -6.22 2.06 8.64
N LEU A 137 -7.51 1.87 8.35
CA LEU A 137 -8.54 2.91 8.50
C LEU A 137 -8.71 3.36 9.97
N SER A 138 -8.28 2.56 10.94
CA SER A 138 -8.32 2.91 12.36
C SER A 138 -7.20 3.85 12.79
N VAL A 139 -6.12 3.96 12.00
CA VAL A 139 -5.00 4.89 12.23
C VAL A 139 -5.35 6.32 11.82
N GLU A 140 -6.40 6.48 11.01
CA GLU A 140 -6.87 7.75 10.49
C GLU A 140 -7.27 8.73 11.61
N GLY A 141 -6.85 9.99 11.45
CA GLY A 141 -7.01 11.04 12.45
C GLY A 141 -5.74 11.86 12.62
N ASP A 142 -4.57 11.26 12.36
CA ASP A 142 -3.27 11.94 12.38
C ASP A 142 -2.56 11.79 11.03
N PRO A 143 -2.36 12.88 10.25
CA PRO A 143 -1.75 12.81 8.93
C PRO A 143 -0.32 12.28 8.94
N ALA A 144 0.49 12.66 9.93
CA ALA A 144 1.89 12.25 9.97
C ALA A 144 2.02 10.77 10.28
N ARG A 145 1.22 10.27 11.24
CA ARG A 145 1.18 8.86 11.60
C ARG A 145 0.66 7.99 10.47
N THR A 146 -0.44 8.39 9.83
CA THR A 146 -1.02 7.61 8.72
C THR A 146 -0.07 7.59 7.52
N ALA A 147 0.57 8.72 7.16
CA ALA A 147 1.54 8.76 6.07
C ALA A 147 2.78 7.89 6.35
N ALA A 148 3.30 7.92 7.58
CA ALA A 148 4.40 7.06 8.01
C ALA A 148 4.05 5.57 7.94
N MET A 149 2.86 5.19 8.43
CA MET A 149 2.36 3.81 8.31
C MET A 149 2.22 3.40 6.84
N SER A 150 1.58 4.23 6.01
CA SER A 150 1.40 3.98 4.57
C SER A 150 2.72 3.81 3.82
N MET A 151 3.75 4.60 4.16
CA MET A 151 5.09 4.46 3.63
C MET A 151 5.67 3.08 3.94
N VAL A 152 5.61 2.66 5.21
CA VAL A 152 6.12 1.35 5.64
C VAL A 152 5.31 0.20 5.02
N GLN A 153 3.99 0.33 4.87
CA GLN A 153 3.18 -0.68 4.17
C GLN A 153 3.60 -0.87 2.71
N GLY A 154 3.83 0.23 1.98
CA GLY A 154 4.30 0.17 0.60
C GLY A 154 5.68 -0.48 0.50
N LEU A 155 6.63 -0.05 1.34
CA LEU A 155 7.98 -0.63 1.39
C LEU A 155 7.97 -2.10 1.79
N SER A 156 7.11 -2.50 2.73
CA SER A 156 6.92 -3.89 3.13
C SER A 156 6.42 -4.74 1.97
N ALA A 157 5.37 -4.30 1.27
CA ALA A 157 4.86 -4.98 0.08
C ALA A 157 5.92 -5.06 -1.03
N GLY A 158 6.68 -3.99 -1.25
CA GLY A 158 7.76 -3.95 -2.23
C GLY A 158 8.91 -4.91 -1.90
N GLY A 159 9.35 -4.93 -0.64
CA GLY A 159 10.39 -5.85 -0.16
C GLY A 159 9.95 -7.31 -0.24
N LEU A 160 8.72 -7.63 0.18
CA LEU A 160 8.15 -8.96 0.06
C LEU A 160 8.05 -9.40 -1.41
N ALA A 161 7.74 -8.49 -2.32
CA ALA A 161 7.70 -8.78 -3.75
C ALA A 161 9.07 -9.11 -4.33
N LEU A 162 10.12 -8.39 -3.91
CA LEU A 162 11.50 -8.70 -4.30
C LEU A 162 11.88 -10.11 -3.82
N LEU A 163 11.56 -10.44 -2.57
CA LEU A 163 11.85 -11.76 -1.99
C LEU A 163 11.00 -12.88 -2.61
N GLY A 164 9.78 -12.58 -3.04
CA GLY A 164 8.91 -13.51 -3.76
C GLY A 164 9.14 -13.53 -5.29
N ALA A 165 10.32 -13.12 -5.75
CA ALA A 165 10.77 -13.16 -7.13
C ALA A 165 9.91 -12.37 -8.14
N SER A 166 9.31 -11.26 -7.71
CA SER A 166 8.51 -10.39 -8.59
C SER A 166 9.02 -8.95 -8.60
N ALA A 167 9.92 -8.66 -9.55
CA ALA A 167 10.46 -7.31 -9.76
C ALA A 167 9.35 -6.29 -10.07
N LEU A 168 8.36 -6.66 -10.89
CA LEU A 168 7.27 -5.75 -11.25
C LEU A 168 6.40 -5.37 -10.03
N LEU A 169 6.01 -6.35 -9.23
CA LEU A 169 5.21 -6.08 -8.02
C LEU A 169 6.03 -5.33 -6.96
N ALA A 170 7.34 -5.54 -6.93
CA ALA A 170 8.24 -4.76 -6.10
C ALA A 170 8.22 -3.29 -6.48
N GLN A 171 8.27 -2.98 -7.78
CA GLN A 171 8.19 -1.59 -8.24
C GLN A 171 6.87 -0.92 -7.82
N PHE A 172 5.75 -1.64 -7.84
CA PHE A 172 4.47 -1.12 -7.35
C PHE A 172 4.45 -0.85 -5.85
N GLY A 173 4.95 -1.78 -5.03
CA GLY A 173 5.04 -1.57 -3.58
C GLY A 173 5.97 -0.41 -3.22
N ILE A 174 7.16 -0.38 -3.83
CA ILE A 174 8.14 0.69 -3.63
C ILE A 174 7.58 2.04 -4.07
N ALA A 175 6.85 2.12 -5.19
CA ALA A 175 6.23 3.36 -5.66
C ALA A 175 5.20 3.92 -4.68
N ILE A 176 4.42 3.06 -4.05
CA ILE A 176 3.48 3.45 -3.00
C ILE A 176 4.22 3.91 -1.76
N GLY A 177 5.26 3.18 -1.36
CA GLY A 177 6.12 3.56 -0.23
C GLY A 177 6.73 4.95 -0.45
N ALA A 178 7.31 5.17 -1.62
CA ALA A 178 7.89 6.43 -2.05
C ALA A 178 6.85 7.56 -2.12
N GLY A 179 5.68 7.30 -2.71
CA GLY A 179 4.58 8.27 -2.75
C GLY A 179 4.08 8.64 -1.36
N ALA A 180 3.86 7.66 -0.47
CA ALA A 180 3.48 7.93 0.91
C ALA A 180 4.59 8.65 1.70
N GLY A 181 5.87 8.38 1.42
CA GLY A 181 7.00 9.12 1.98
C GLY A 181 7.03 10.59 1.52
N ALA A 182 6.71 10.86 0.25
CA ALA A 182 6.57 12.22 -0.26
C ALA A 182 5.39 12.97 0.40
N VAL A 183 4.26 12.28 0.57
CA VAL A 183 3.11 12.83 1.32
C VAL A 183 3.48 13.09 2.77
N LEU A 184 4.21 12.18 3.43
CA LEU A 184 4.71 12.37 4.78
C LEU A 184 5.59 13.63 4.87
N LEU A 185 6.53 13.80 3.93
CA LEU A 185 7.36 14.99 3.87
C LEU A 185 6.52 16.26 3.71
N ALA A 186 5.53 16.26 2.82
CA ALA A 186 4.63 17.39 2.63
C ALA A 186 3.84 17.73 3.90
N VAL A 187 3.35 16.72 4.63
CA VAL A 187 2.69 16.90 5.93
C VAL A 187 3.62 17.53 6.96
N LEU A 188 4.85 17.04 7.06
CA LEU A 188 5.85 17.50 8.02
C LEU A 188 6.30 18.93 7.76
N LEU A 189 6.56 19.28 6.49
CA LEU A 189 6.96 20.63 6.08
C LEU A 189 5.87 21.67 6.36
N ARG A 190 4.60 21.30 6.12
CA ARG A 190 3.45 22.18 6.32
C ARG A 190 2.97 22.24 7.76
N ARG A 191 3.55 21.44 8.66
CA ARG A 191 3.09 21.25 10.05
C ARG A 191 1.58 21.05 10.12
N GLN A 192 0.99 20.33 9.15
CA GLN A 192 -0.47 20.20 9.09
C GLN A 192 -0.96 19.43 10.32
N GLN A 193 -1.68 20.13 11.18
CA GLN A 193 -2.40 19.57 12.31
C GLN A 193 -3.89 19.58 11.96
N GLY A 194 -4.52 18.42 11.90
CA GLY A 194 -5.94 18.29 11.57
C GLY A 194 -6.31 16.89 11.11
N ALA A 195 -7.59 16.55 11.24
CA ALA A 195 -8.11 15.26 10.81
C ALA A 195 -7.85 15.05 9.31
N VAL A 196 -7.16 13.96 9.00
CA VAL A 196 -7.04 13.49 7.63
C VAL A 196 -8.43 13.09 7.14
N GLY A 197 -8.73 13.33 5.87
CA GLY A 197 -9.97 12.84 5.28
C GLY A 197 -10.05 11.32 5.38
N ALA A 198 -11.26 10.80 5.62
CA ALA A 198 -11.52 9.37 5.65
C ALA A 198 -11.01 8.71 4.36
N GLY A 199 -10.23 7.64 4.49
CA GLY A 199 -9.66 6.89 3.37
C GLY A 199 -8.25 7.31 2.95
N PHE A 200 -7.52 8.09 3.75
CA PHE A 200 -6.14 8.43 3.41
C PHE A 200 -5.24 7.20 3.26
N SER A 201 -5.43 6.22 4.14
CA SER A 201 -4.64 4.98 4.16
C SER A 201 -5.08 3.96 3.12
N LEU A 202 -6.21 4.20 2.46
CA LEU A 202 -6.84 3.26 1.54
C LEU A 202 -5.94 2.84 0.36
N PRO A 203 -5.33 3.77 -0.41
CA PRO A 203 -4.50 3.38 -1.54
C PRO A 203 -3.31 2.53 -1.12
N SER A 204 -2.62 2.91 -0.03
CA SER A 204 -1.45 2.16 0.42
C SER A 204 -1.83 0.78 0.94
N SER A 205 -2.84 0.69 1.81
CA SER A 205 -3.24 -0.57 2.44
C SER A 205 -3.86 -1.55 1.43
N ALA A 206 -4.76 -1.08 0.55
CA ALA A 206 -5.40 -1.94 -0.44
C ALA A 206 -4.39 -2.50 -1.44
N ILE A 207 -3.53 -1.63 -2.00
CA ILE A 207 -2.56 -2.09 -2.99
C ILE A 207 -1.45 -2.91 -2.32
N ALA A 208 -0.96 -2.54 -1.12
CA ALA A 208 0.01 -3.36 -0.39
C ALA A 208 -0.55 -4.75 -0.06
N ALA A 209 -1.82 -4.85 0.35
CA ALA A 209 -2.48 -6.14 0.58
C ALA A 209 -2.54 -6.97 -0.72
N MET A 210 -3.01 -6.36 -1.81
CA MET A 210 -3.15 -7.04 -3.10
C MET A 210 -1.81 -7.46 -3.70
N VAL A 211 -0.77 -6.62 -3.60
CA VAL A 211 0.61 -6.97 -3.98
C VAL A 211 1.06 -8.17 -3.17
N GLY A 212 0.97 -8.11 -1.84
CA GLY A 212 1.31 -9.22 -0.93
C GLY A 212 0.64 -10.53 -1.33
N LEU A 213 -0.68 -10.50 -1.54
CA LEU A 213 -1.44 -11.66 -1.97
C LEU A 213 -1.01 -12.19 -3.32
N LEU A 214 -0.85 -11.31 -4.31
CA LEU A 214 -0.50 -11.73 -5.65
C LEU A 214 0.85 -12.46 -5.64
N ILE A 215 1.82 -11.99 -4.86
CA ILE A 215 3.11 -12.67 -4.72
C ILE A 215 2.96 -14.05 -4.07
N VAL A 216 2.08 -14.24 -3.09
CA VAL A 216 1.88 -15.57 -2.50
C VAL A 216 1.21 -16.53 -3.49
N PHE A 217 0.29 -16.04 -4.32
CA PHE A 217 -0.43 -16.87 -5.28
C PHE A 217 0.30 -17.11 -6.60
N THR A 218 1.20 -16.21 -7.00
CA THR A 218 1.91 -16.29 -8.29
C THR A 218 3.42 -16.44 -8.16
N GLY A 219 3.97 -16.23 -6.96
CA GLY A 219 5.39 -16.31 -6.67
C GLY A 219 5.69 -17.39 -5.61
N SER A 220 6.90 -17.35 -5.06
CA SER A 220 7.40 -18.32 -4.08
C SER A 220 7.26 -17.86 -2.62
N LEU A 221 6.47 -16.82 -2.36
CA LEU A 221 6.38 -16.23 -1.03
C LEU A 221 5.49 -17.07 -0.10
N PRO A 222 5.97 -17.50 1.08
CA PRO A 222 5.15 -18.25 2.02
C PRO A 222 4.07 -17.37 2.64
N TRP A 223 2.85 -17.91 2.79
CA TRP A 223 1.71 -17.17 3.36
C TRP A 223 1.99 -16.57 4.74
N VAL A 224 2.79 -17.27 5.55
CA VAL A 224 3.17 -16.86 6.91
C VAL A 224 3.92 -15.52 6.91
N ALA A 225 4.62 -15.16 5.82
CA ALA A 225 5.33 -13.88 5.70
C ALA A 225 4.38 -12.67 5.61
N LEU A 226 3.11 -12.87 5.23
CA LEU A 226 2.13 -11.79 5.23
C LEU A 226 1.60 -11.47 6.63
N LEU A 227 1.61 -12.42 7.57
CA LEU A 227 0.96 -12.24 8.87
C LEU A 227 1.53 -11.06 9.69
N PRO A 228 2.85 -10.81 9.74
CA PRO A 228 3.37 -9.66 10.48
C PRO A 228 2.93 -8.32 9.88
N THR A 229 2.64 -8.23 8.58
CA THR A 229 2.22 -6.95 7.97
C THR A 229 0.89 -6.47 8.52
N LEU A 230 0.02 -7.38 9.00
CA LEU A 230 -1.22 -7.05 9.71
C LEU A 230 -0.98 -6.27 11.00
N LEU A 231 0.21 -6.38 11.60
CA LEU A 231 0.57 -5.67 12.81
C LEU A 231 1.08 -4.25 12.54
N ILE A 232 1.35 -3.87 11.27
CA ILE A 232 1.83 -2.52 10.92
C ILE A 232 0.86 -1.43 11.39
N PRO A 233 -0.47 -1.51 11.13
CA PRO A 233 -1.40 -0.49 11.61
C PRO A 233 -1.50 -0.44 13.13
N TRP A 234 -1.44 -1.61 13.79
CA TRP A 234 -1.45 -1.69 15.25
C TRP A 234 -0.20 -1.06 15.87
N ALA A 235 0.98 -1.31 15.31
CA ALA A 235 2.23 -0.68 15.73
C ALA A 235 2.16 0.85 15.59
N ALA A 236 1.53 1.36 14.51
CA ALA A 236 1.30 2.78 14.37
C ALA A 236 0.41 3.35 15.49
N LEU A 237 -0.66 2.63 15.88
CA LEU A 237 -1.58 3.06 16.95
C LEU A 237 -0.90 3.14 18.33
N MET A 238 0.15 2.35 18.58
CA MET A 238 0.89 2.41 19.85
C MET A 238 1.55 3.78 20.08
N ILE A 239 1.86 4.50 18.99
CA ILE A 239 2.38 5.87 19.08
C ILE A 239 1.23 6.84 19.32
N ARG A 240 1.10 7.27 20.58
CA ARG A 240 0.11 8.28 21.00
C ARG A 240 0.42 9.62 20.35
N ALA A 241 -0.52 10.09 19.51
CA ALA A 241 -0.35 11.32 18.74
C ALA A 241 -0.14 12.55 19.65
N GLU A 242 -0.85 12.65 20.77
CA GLU A 242 -0.88 13.85 21.61
C GLU A 242 0.45 14.19 22.31
N ARG A 243 1.38 13.23 22.41
CA ARG A 243 2.58 13.39 23.25
C ARG A 243 3.76 14.08 22.55
N PHE A 244 3.79 14.12 21.23
CA PHE A 244 5.00 14.49 20.46
C PHE A 244 4.71 15.51 19.36
N ALA A 245 5.73 16.30 19.00
CA ALA A 245 5.71 17.11 17.77
C ALA A 245 5.63 16.21 16.50
N PRO A 246 5.19 16.74 15.34
CA PRO A 246 4.97 15.94 14.13
C PRO A 246 6.19 15.12 13.66
N TRP A 247 7.40 15.70 13.76
CA TRP A 247 8.65 15.06 13.32
C TRP A 247 9.03 13.82 14.15
N PRO A 248 9.25 13.93 15.48
CA PRO A 248 9.53 12.76 16.31
C PRO A 248 8.42 11.71 16.22
N ARG A 249 7.16 12.14 16.12
CA ARG A 249 6.02 11.23 15.97
C ARG A 249 6.08 10.41 14.69
N ALA A 250 6.37 11.05 13.56
CA ALA A 250 6.56 10.35 12.29
C ALA A 250 7.71 9.35 12.39
N VAL A 251 8.86 9.77 12.91
CA VAL A 251 10.03 8.90 13.08
C VAL A 251 9.72 7.69 13.98
N LEU A 252 9.11 7.92 15.15
CA LEU A 252 8.70 6.85 16.05
C LEU A 252 7.66 5.91 15.42
N THR A 253 6.74 6.44 14.62
CA THR A 253 5.76 5.64 13.87
C THR A 253 6.46 4.77 12.83
N VAL A 254 7.40 5.32 12.06
CA VAL A 254 8.20 4.55 11.09
C VAL A 254 8.98 3.46 11.80
N LEU A 255 9.66 3.77 12.91
CA LEU A 255 10.42 2.78 13.68
C LEU A 255 9.52 1.68 14.25
N ALA A 256 8.36 2.03 14.82
CA ALA A 256 7.40 1.06 15.34
C ALA A 256 6.85 0.16 14.23
N CYS A 257 6.48 0.72 13.08
CA CYS A 257 5.98 -0.01 11.92
C CYS A 257 7.08 -0.84 11.23
N ALA A 258 8.36 -0.43 11.33
CA ALA A 258 9.48 -1.15 10.76
C ALA A 258 9.68 -2.52 11.42
N VAL A 259 9.34 -2.68 12.70
CA VAL A 259 9.46 -3.97 13.42
C VAL A 259 8.65 -5.08 12.73
N PRO A 260 7.32 -4.96 12.53
CA PRO A 260 6.56 -5.98 11.79
C PRO A 260 6.95 -6.10 10.32
N MET A 261 7.39 -5.02 9.67
CA MET A 261 7.94 -5.08 8.31
C MET A 261 9.20 -5.97 8.26
N ILE A 262 10.17 -5.73 9.15
CA ILE A 262 11.42 -6.51 9.22
C ILE A 262 11.10 -7.97 9.54
N ALA A 263 10.15 -8.23 10.46
CA ALA A 263 9.70 -9.59 10.76
C ALA A 263 9.10 -10.29 9.53
N ALA A 264 8.27 -9.60 8.74
CA ALA A 264 7.71 -10.12 7.49
C ALA A 264 8.82 -10.47 6.48
N LEU A 265 9.78 -9.56 6.28
CA LEU A 265 10.91 -9.76 5.36
C LEU A 265 11.84 -10.89 5.82
N ALA A 266 12.11 -10.98 7.13
CA ALA A 266 12.91 -12.05 7.70
C ALA A 266 12.23 -13.41 7.52
N LEU A 267 10.92 -13.51 7.79
CA LEU A 267 10.18 -14.75 7.56
C LEU A 267 10.18 -15.14 6.08
N ALA A 268 9.99 -14.18 5.17
CA ALA A 268 10.08 -14.44 3.74
C ALA A 268 11.47 -14.98 3.34
N TRP A 269 12.54 -14.41 3.89
CA TRP A 269 13.91 -14.85 3.63
C TRP A 269 14.21 -16.25 4.16
N TYR A 270 13.91 -16.51 5.44
CA TYR A 270 14.29 -17.76 6.09
C TYR A 270 13.38 -18.94 5.72
N VAL A 271 12.10 -18.70 5.44
CA VAL A 271 11.17 -19.78 5.05
C VAL A 271 11.18 -20.00 3.54
N GLY A 272 11.51 -18.98 2.74
CA GLY A 272 11.60 -19.09 1.28
C GLY A 272 12.92 -19.65 0.76
N ALA A 273 13.98 -19.69 1.56
CA ALA A 273 15.26 -20.29 1.17
C ALA A 273 15.16 -21.82 1.10
N PRO A 274 15.61 -22.48 0.02
CA PRO A 274 15.70 -23.94 -0.02
C PRO A 274 16.67 -24.44 1.08
N PRO A 275 16.42 -25.62 1.67
CA PRO A 275 17.37 -26.22 2.60
C PRO A 275 18.72 -26.41 1.89
N ALA A 276 19.79 -25.91 2.53
CA ALA A 276 21.17 -26.01 2.05
C ALA A 276 21.67 -27.47 1.99
#